data_AF-A0A0F6TCB7-F1
#
_entry.id   AF-A0A0F6TCB7-F1
#
_cell.length_a   1.000
_cell.length_b   1.000
_cell.length_c   1.000
_cell.angle_alpha   90.00
_cell.angle_beta   90.00
_cell.angle_gamma   90.00
#
_symmetry.space_group_name_H-M   'P 1'
#
loop_
_entity.id
_entity.type
_entity.pdbx_description
1 polymer ?
#
loop_
_entity_poly.entity_id
_entity_poly.type
_entity_poly.pdbx_seq_one_letter_code
_entity_poly.pdbx_strand_id
1 'polypeptide(L)'
;MTTPIQYALNNLYPDVDPATPQPLTRSERFSIALASAVLAFGAITADLIIGGVGIVLLVFATVTPSRKTSRRIRYEARTRFPNHDWAENDIAQNTNLRIFFPIFWITAIAICFAAFWFSPTELTTYIAIAAALAVAIIVWFMPGLNPRWSSPRAKRSKRTIKKIKRAQHMKSVAQTTTDEQTIAKQSTTYTHGSTASSNCPKSNDDTTEIQLH
;
A
#
# COMPACT_ATOMS: atom_id res chain seq x y z
N MET A 1 15.80 -10.15 -18.07
CA MET A 1 15.75 -11.62 -17.91
C MET A 1 15.10 -11.92 -16.57
N THR A 2 13.92 -12.53 -16.58
CA THR A 2 13.30 -13.07 -15.36
C THR A 2 14.03 -14.33 -14.96
N THR A 3 14.50 -14.42 -13.72
CA THR A 3 15.09 -15.67 -13.19
C THR A 3 14.01 -16.76 -13.14
N PRO A 4 14.37 -18.05 -13.21
CA PRO A 4 13.39 -19.15 -13.16
C PRO A 4 12.50 -19.08 -11.90
N ILE A 5 13.05 -18.59 -10.78
CA ILE A 5 12.33 -18.36 -9.52
C ILE A 5 11.29 -17.24 -9.67
N GLN A 6 11.60 -16.15 -10.39
CA GLN A 6 10.65 -15.06 -10.64
C GLN A 6 9.45 -15.54 -11.49
N TYR A 7 9.71 -16.39 -12.48
CA TYR A 7 8.66 -16.97 -13.31
C TYR A 7 7.73 -17.87 -12.49
N ALA A 8 8.29 -18.74 -11.64
CA ALA A 8 7.52 -19.60 -10.75
C ALA A 8 6.67 -18.78 -9.75
N LEU A 9 7.22 -17.70 -9.19
CA LEU A 9 6.49 -16.80 -8.29
C LEU A 9 5.32 -16.12 -9.01
N ASN A 10 5.56 -15.54 -10.18
CA ASN A 10 4.53 -14.85 -10.96
C ASN A 10 3.43 -15.80 -11.44
N ASN A 11 3.74 -17.07 -11.69
CA ASN A 11 2.76 -18.08 -12.08
C ASN A 11 1.89 -18.55 -10.90
N LEU A 12 2.48 -18.75 -9.71
CA LEU A 12 1.75 -19.23 -8.52
C LEU A 12 1.03 -18.10 -7.77
N TYR A 13 1.57 -16.88 -7.80
CA TYR A 13 1.06 -15.72 -7.07
C TYR A 13 1.09 -14.47 -7.97
N PRO A 14 0.23 -14.40 -9.00
CA PRO A 14 0.23 -13.28 -9.94
C PRO A 14 -0.06 -11.92 -9.26
N ASP A 15 -0.77 -11.93 -8.13
CA ASP A 15 -1.14 -10.72 -7.38
C ASP A 15 -0.08 -10.26 -6.35
N VAL A 16 1.00 -11.03 -6.15
CA VAL A 16 2.01 -10.75 -5.13
C VAL A 16 3.26 -10.16 -5.78
N ASP A 17 3.50 -8.88 -5.55
CA ASP A 17 4.72 -8.21 -5.98
C ASP A 17 5.79 -8.20 -4.87
N PRO A 18 6.90 -8.95 -4.98
CA PRO A 18 7.94 -9.03 -3.94
C PRO A 18 8.69 -7.70 -3.73
N ALA A 19 8.73 -6.82 -4.74
CA ALA A 19 9.50 -5.58 -4.71
C ALA A 19 8.78 -4.43 -3.98
N THR A 20 7.48 -4.56 -3.73
CA THR A 20 6.69 -3.54 -3.03
C THR A 20 6.41 -3.94 -1.59
N PRO A 21 6.92 -3.20 -0.59
CA PRO A 21 6.58 -3.50 0.80
C PRO A 21 5.10 -3.20 1.04
N GLN A 22 4.45 -4.00 1.88
CA GLN A 22 3.06 -3.80 2.25
C GLN A 22 2.97 -3.01 3.58
N PRO A 23 2.88 -1.66 3.54
CA PRO A 23 2.84 -0.88 4.77
C PRO A 23 1.53 -1.10 5.53
N LEU A 24 1.58 -0.88 6.85
CA LEU A 24 0.36 -0.73 7.63
C LEU A 24 -0.44 0.49 7.14
N THR A 25 -1.76 0.31 7.07
CA THR A 25 -2.67 1.40 6.69
C THR A 25 -2.72 2.45 7.80
N ARG A 26 -3.13 3.69 7.48
CA ARG A 26 -3.18 4.77 8.48
C ARG A 26 -4.14 4.45 9.62
N SER A 27 -5.26 3.79 9.34
CA SER A 27 -6.24 3.38 10.34
C SER A 27 -5.69 2.30 11.28
N GLU A 28 -4.94 1.31 10.77
CA GLU A 28 -4.29 0.29 11.61
C GLU A 28 -3.30 0.92 12.60
N ARG A 29 -2.55 1.93 12.17
CA ARG A 29 -1.64 2.67 13.05
C ARG A 29 -2.39 3.46 14.10
N PHE A 30 -3.48 4.10 13.69
CA PHE A 30 -4.32 4.87 14.61
C PHE A 30 -4.90 3.97 15.69
N SER A 31 -5.41 2.78 15.34
CA SER A 31 -5.91 1.83 16.33
C SER A 31 -4.83 1.35 17.30
N ILE A 32 -3.60 1.10 16.84
CA ILE A 32 -2.49 0.69 17.71
C ILE A 32 -2.07 1.85 18.63
N ALA A 33 -1.95 3.07 18.09
CA ALA A 33 -1.60 4.25 18.86
C ALA A 33 -2.66 4.56 19.93
N LEU A 34 -3.94 4.51 19.55
CA LEU A 34 -5.07 4.72 20.46
C LEU A 34 -5.07 3.67 21.58
N ALA A 35 -4.94 2.38 21.23
CA ALA A 35 -4.90 1.31 22.21
C ALA A 35 -3.70 1.45 23.17
N SER A 36 -2.53 1.84 22.66
CA SER A 36 -1.36 2.10 23.50
C SER A 36 -1.54 3.30 24.42
N ALA A 37 -2.29 4.32 24.00
CA ALA A 37 -2.60 5.49 24.82
C ALA A 37 -3.54 5.13 25.97
N VAL A 38 -4.60 4.34 25.69
CA VAL A 38 -5.53 3.84 26.71
C VAL A 38 -4.80 2.95 27.72
N LEU A 39 -3.91 2.08 27.22
CA LEU A 39 -3.08 1.24 28.07
C LEU A 39 -2.14 2.07 28.96
N ALA A 40 -1.46 3.07 28.40
CA ALA A 40 -0.56 3.95 29.13
C ALA A 40 -1.32 4.77 30.18
N PHE A 41 -2.50 5.29 29.84
CA PHE A 41 -3.35 6.01 30.79
C PHE A 41 -3.72 5.13 31.99
N GLY A 42 -4.22 3.92 31.76
CA GLY A 42 -4.56 2.98 32.84
C GLY A 42 -3.34 2.59 33.70
N ALA A 43 -2.17 2.46 33.09
CA ALA A 43 -0.93 2.19 33.80
C ALA A 43 -0.51 3.35 34.72
N ILE A 44 -0.68 4.60 34.27
CA ILE A 44 -0.31 5.80 35.05
C ILE A 44 -1.31 6.07 36.17
N THR A 45 -2.61 5.83 35.94
CA THR A 45 -3.64 6.00 36.98
C THR A 45 -3.75 4.81 37.93
N ALA A 46 -2.96 3.76 37.72
CA ALA A 46 -3.05 2.48 38.42
C ALA A 46 -4.48 1.86 38.38
N ASP A 47 -5.23 2.13 37.31
CA ASP A 47 -6.55 1.56 37.10
C ASP A 47 -6.44 0.27 36.26
N LEU A 48 -6.59 -0.87 36.94
CA LEU A 48 -6.52 -2.20 36.33
C LEU A 48 -7.62 -2.44 35.29
N ILE A 49 -8.80 -1.83 35.43
CA ILE A 49 -9.90 -1.98 34.47
C ILE A 49 -9.52 -1.29 33.16
N ILE A 50 -9.08 -0.03 33.25
CA ILE A 50 -8.70 0.75 32.06
C ILE A 50 -7.44 0.16 31.41
N GLY A 51 -6.47 -0.25 32.22
CA GLY A 51 -5.27 -0.95 31.74
C GLY A 51 -5.64 -2.25 31.02
N GLY A 52 -6.52 -3.06 31.61
CA GLY A 52 -7.01 -4.31 31.00
C GLY A 52 -7.70 -4.08 29.66
N VAL A 53 -8.59 -3.08 29.56
CA VAL A 53 -9.22 -2.68 28.30
C VAL A 53 -8.17 -2.26 27.27
N GLY A 54 -7.16 -1.50 27.69
CA GLY A 54 -6.02 -1.11 26.83
C GLY A 54 -5.27 -2.31 26.25
N ILE A 55 -5.00 -3.35 27.05
CA ILE A 55 -4.34 -4.58 26.58
C ILE A 55 -5.20 -5.28 25.53
N VAL A 56 -6.50 -5.48 25.81
CA VAL A 56 -7.42 -6.15 24.89
C VAL A 56 -7.52 -5.40 23.56
N LEU A 57 -7.63 -4.07 23.61
CA LEU A 57 -7.64 -3.22 22.42
C LEU A 57 -6.32 -3.32 21.64
N LEU A 58 -5.17 -3.37 22.32
CA LEU A 58 -3.86 -3.44 21.69
C LEU A 58 -3.67 -4.79 20.96
N VAL A 59 -4.09 -5.89 21.60
CA VAL A 59 -4.09 -7.22 20.96
C VAL A 59 -5.03 -7.22 19.76
N PHE A 60 -6.23 -6.67 19.89
CA PHE A 60 -7.17 -6.61 18.77
C PHE A 60 -6.65 -5.77 17.59
N ALA A 61 -6.03 -4.63 17.89
CA ALA A 61 -5.43 -3.73 16.91
C ALA A 61 -4.23 -4.36 16.18
N THR A 62 -3.54 -5.33 16.77
CA THR A 62 -2.38 -6.03 16.17
C THR A 62 -2.80 -7.30 15.42
N VAL A 63 -3.81 -8.02 15.90
CA VAL A 63 -4.30 -9.26 15.27
C VAL A 63 -5.15 -8.98 14.03
N THR A 64 -6.03 -7.98 14.07
CA THR A 64 -6.94 -7.68 12.95
C THR A 64 -6.23 -7.41 11.62
N PRO A 65 -5.16 -6.59 11.57
CA PRO A 65 -4.37 -6.38 10.35
C PRO A 65 -3.75 -7.67 9.80
N SER A 66 -3.41 -8.62 10.68
CA SER A 66 -2.73 -9.88 10.33
C SER A 66 -3.66 -10.86 9.61
N ARG A 67 -4.99 -10.71 9.74
CA ARG A 67 -5.98 -11.57 9.08
C ARG A 67 -6.32 -11.17 7.65
N LYS A 68 -5.81 -10.04 7.15
CA LYS A 68 -6.09 -9.59 5.77
C LYS A 68 -5.53 -10.58 4.76
N THR A 69 -6.38 -11.03 3.83
CA THR A 69 -6.06 -12.02 2.78
C THR A 69 -4.79 -11.67 2.02
N SER A 70 -4.62 -10.40 1.63
CA SER A 70 -3.43 -9.91 0.94
C SER A 70 -2.13 -10.15 1.72
N ARG A 71 -2.14 -10.00 3.06
CA ARG A 71 -0.95 -10.26 3.90
C ARG A 71 -0.70 -11.74 4.08
N ARG A 72 -1.77 -12.53 4.22
CA ARG A 72 -1.68 -13.98 4.38
C ARG A 72 -1.06 -14.64 3.14
N ILE A 73 -1.57 -14.33 1.95
CA ILE A 73 -1.06 -14.86 0.68
C ILE A 73 0.41 -14.48 0.49
N ARG A 74 0.79 -13.24 0.83
CA ARG A 74 2.17 -12.78 0.78
C ARG A 74 3.09 -13.52 1.77
N TYR A 75 2.59 -13.81 2.98
CA TYR A 75 3.33 -14.62 3.95
C TYR A 75 3.55 -16.05 3.43
N GLU A 76 2.50 -16.68 2.90
CA GLU A 76 2.59 -18.01 2.28
C GLU A 76 3.58 -18.01 1.10
N ALA A 77 3.51 -17.02 0.21
CA ALA A 77 4.46 -16.85 -0.89
C ALA A 77 5.92 -16.69 -0.39
N ARG A 78 6.14 -15.90 0.66
CA ARG A 78 7.47 -15.70 1.25
C ARG A 78 8.03 -16.97 1.90
N THR A 79 7.19 -17.74 2.58
CA THR A 79 7.61 -19.02 3.18
C THR A 79 8.01 -20.04 2.11
N ARG A 80 7.37 -20.01 0.93
CA ARG A 80 7.70 -20.90 -0.20
C ARG A 80 8.92 -20.45 -1.01
N PHE A 81 9.17 -19.14 -1.08
CA PHE A 81 10.30 -18.56 -1.82
C PHE A 81 11.20 -17.71 -0.90
N PRO A 82 11.91 -18.31 0.06
CA PRO A 82 12.69 -17.57 1.06
C PRO A 82 13.91 -16.85 0.46
N ASN A 83 14.50 -17.40 -0.61
CA ASN A 83 15.72 -16.90 -1.25
C ASN A 83 15.47 -15.77 -2.26
N HIS A 84 14.23 -15.26 -2.33
CA HIS A 84 13.88 -14.16 -3.21
C HIS A 84 14.07 -12.81 -2.51
N ASP A 85 14.35 -11.76 -3.27
CA ASP A 85 14.63 -10.42 -2.73
C ASP A 85 13.34 -9.70 -2.33
N TRP A 86 12.75 -10.15 -1.21
CA TRP A 86 11.58 -9.52 -0.61
C TRP A 86 11.94 -8.12 -0.09
N ALA A 87 11.14 -7.11 -0.43
CA ALA A 87 11.33 -5.75 0.08
C ALA A 87 11.32 -5.67 1.62
N GLU A 88 10.65 -6.61 2.29
CA GLU A 88 10.64 -6.76 3.74
C GLU A 88 11.99 -7.17 4.33
N ASN A 89 12.78 -7.99 3.62
CA ASN A 89 14.10 -8.44 4.06
C ASN A 89 15.07 -7.25 4.07
N ASP A 90 15.03 -6.43 3.01
CA ASP A 90 15.83 -5.20 2.91
C ASP A 90 15.48 -4.19 4.01
N ILE A 91 14.18 -4.06 4.34
CA ILE A 91 13.72 -3.16 5.41
C ILE A 91 14.23 -3.66 6.77
N ALA A 92 14.11 -4.96 7.03
CA ALA A 92 14.54 -5.60 8.27
C ALA A 92 16.07 -5.61 8.47
N GLN A 93 16.85 -5.67 7.39
CA GLN A 93 18.31 -5.63 7.44
C GLN A 93 18.85 -4.20 7.51
N ASN A 94 18.30 -3.26 6.73
CA ASN A 94 18.82 -1.90 6.65
C ASN A 94 18.33 -0.99 7.78
N THR A 95 17.12 -1.23 8.28
CA THR A 95 16.66 -0.63 9.54
C THR A 95 16.86 -1.73 10.56
N ASN A 96 17.71 -1.54 11.57
CA ASN A 96 17.93 -2.53 12.62
C ASN A 96 16.68 -2.67 13.52
N LEU A 97 15.55 -3.08 12.91
CA LEU A 97 14.21 -3.14 13.49
C LEU A 97 14.21 -4.03 14.74
N ARG A 98 15.06 -5.05 14.74
CA ARG A 98 15.29 -5.93 15.89
C ARG A 98 15.71 -5.17 17.15
N ILE A 99 16.47 -4.07 17.01
CA ILE A 99 16.95 -3.24 18.13
C ILE A 99 16.01 -2.05 18.37
N PHE A 100 15.55 -1.40 17.31
CA PHE A 100 14.67 -0.23 17.49
C PHE A 100 13.31 -0.60 18.09
N PHE A 101 12.74 -1.74 17.73
CA PHE A 101 11.44 -2.17 18.25
C PHE A 101 11.41 -2.25 19.79
N PRO A 102 12.33 -2.96 20.48
CA PRO A 102 12.33 -2.98 21.94
C PRO A 102 12.70 -1.63 22.56
N ILE A 103 13.59 -0.84 21.94
CA ILE A 103 13.97 0.49 22.47
C ILE A 103 12.75 1.40 22.60
N PHE A 104 11.90 1.46 21.57
CA PHE A 104 10.69 2.29 21.61
C PHE A 104 9.71 1.87 22.72
N TRP A 105 9.57 0.56 22.95
CA TRP A 105 8.76 0.05 24.07
C TRP A 105 9.37 0.38 25.43
N ILE A 106 10.69 0.26 25.58
CA ILE A 106 11.39 0.63 26.81
C ILE A 106 11.22 2.13 27.09
N THR A 107 11.33 3.00 26.07
CA THR A 107 11.09 4.43 26.22
C THR A 107 9.64 4.72 26.64
N ALA A 108 8.66 4.03 26.05
CA ALA A 108 7.25 4.19 26.44
C ALA A 108 7.02 3.77 27.90
N ILE A 109 7.60 2.65 28.34
CA ILE A 109 7.54 2.17 29.72
C ILE A 109 8.22 3.17 30.66
N ALA A 110 9.39 3.68 30.30
CA ALA A 110 10.12 4.66 31.10
C ALA A 110 9.31 5.95 31.29
N ILE A 111 8.61 6.42 30.25
CA ILE A 111 7.71 7.58 30.33
C ILE A 111 6.53 7.29 31.26
N CYS A 112 5.91 6.11 31.16
CA CYS A 112 4.81 5.73 32.05
C CYS A 112 5.28 5.66 33.51
N PHE A 113 6.45 5.07 33.76
CA PHE A 113 7.03 4.96 35.10
C PHE A 113 7.39 6.33 35.68
N ALA A 114 7.98 7.22 34.87
CA ALA A 114 8.27 8.58 35.28
C ALA A 114 6.99 9.37 35.57
N ALA A 115 5.97 9.25 34.72
CA ALA A 115 4.68 9.91 34.92
C ALA A 115 3.97 9.41 36.19
N PHE A 116 4.04 8.12 36.47
CA PHE A 116 3.52 7.53 37.70
C PHE A 116 4.26 8.04 38.94
N TRP A 117 5.59 8.07 38.91
CA TRP A 117 6.42 8.45 40.06
C TRP A 117 6.38 9.96 40.36
N PHE A 118 6.39 10.79 39.33
CA PHE A 118 6.43 12.25 39.48
C PHE A 118 5.05 12.89 39.61
N SER A 119 3.96 12.13 39.54
CA SER A 119 2.62 12.69 39.61
C SER A 119 2.26 13.14 41.03
N PRO A 120 2.03 14.45 41.27
CA PRO A 120 1.32 14.91 42.46
C PRO A 120 -0.15 14.46 42.35
N THR A 121 -0.77 14.10 43.46
CA THR A 121 -2.14 13.54 43.52
C THR A 121 -3.22 14.48 42.93
N GLU A 122 -3.00 15.79 42.96
CA GLU A 122 -3.95 16.78 42.45
C GLU A 122 -3.89 16.96 40.92
N LEU A 123 -2.80 16.53 40.27
CA LEU A 123 -2.56 16.71 38.83
C LEU A 123 -2.44 15.39 38.06
N THR A 124 -2.69 14.25 38.70
CA THR A 124 -2.52 12.91 38.11
C THR A 124 -3.25 12.75 36.79
N THR A 125 -4.49 13.22 36.69
CA THR A 125 -5.28 13.08 35.47
C THR A 125 -4.66 13.86 34.30
N TYR A 126 -4.19 15.09 34.54
CA TYR A 126 -3.59 15.92 33.49
C TYR A 126 -2.23 15.37 33.03
N ILE A 127 -1.42 14.90 33.97
CA ILE A 127 -0.12 14.27 33.68
C ILE A 127 -0.33 12.95 32.92
N ALA A 128 -1.31 12.15 33.32
CA ALA A 128 -1.66 10.90 32.64
C ALA A 128 -2.10 11.14 31.19
N ILE A 129 -2.93 12.17 30.95
CA ILE A 129 -3.35 12.54 29.58
C ILE A 129 -2.13 12.98 28.75
N ALA A 130 -1.29 13.87 29.29
CA ALA A 130 -0.11 14.37 28.58
C ALA A 130 0.87 13.25 28.24
N ALA A 131 1.13 12.34 29.19
CA ALA A 131 2.00 11.20 29.00
C ALA A 131 1.40 10.16 28.03
N ALA A 132 0.09 9.89 28.10
CA ALA A 132 -0.60 9.00 27.16
C ALA A 132 -0.52 9.54 25.72
N LEU A 133 -0.66 10.86 25.52
CA LEU A 133 -0.46 11.49 24.21
C LEU A 133 0.99 11.38 23.75
N ALA A 134 1.97 11.58 24.65
CA ALA A 134 3.38 11.39 24.32
C ALA A 134 3.68 9.95 23.87
N VAL A 135 3.16 8.96 24.59
CA VAL A 135 3.27 7.54 24.21
C VAL A 135 2.59 7.28 22.86
N ALA A 136 1.41 7.83 22.62
CA ALA A 136 0.71 7.71 21.34
C ALA A 136 1.54 8.28 20.18
N ILE A 137 2.19 9.43 20.38
CA ILE A 137 3.08 10.06 19.39
C ILE A 137 4.30 9.16 19.14
N ILE A 138 4.92 8.63 20.19
CA ILE A 138 6.08 7.73 20.09
C ILE A 138 5.71 6.47 19.29
N VAL A 139 4.59 5.83 19.61
CA VAL A 139 4.08 4.64 18.90
C VAL A 139 3.69 4.98 17.46
N TRP A 140 3.14 6.17 17.21
CA TRP A 140 2.81 6.63 15.86
C TRP A 140 4.05 6.79 14.97
N PHE A 141 5.16 7.27 15.54
CA PHE A 141 6.44 7.43 14.83
C PHE A 141 7.32 6.18 14.81
N MET A 142 6.85 5.08 15.37
CA MET A 142 7.65 3.88 15.56
C MET A 142 8.16 3.29 14.22
N PRO A 143 9.44 2.85 14.16
CA PRO A 143 10.02 2.10 13.06
C PRO A 143 9.14 0.94 12.63
N GLY A 144 8.96 0.73 11.32
CA GLY A 144 8.19 -0.41 10.80
C GLY A 144 6.68 -0.18 10.73
N LEU A 145 6.13 0.74 11.53
CA LEU A 145 4.76 1.23 11.36
C LEU A 145 4.73 2.32 10.29
N ASN A 146 5.53 3.39 10.40
CA ASN A 146 5.49 4.58 9.53
C ASN A 146 6.17 4.37 8.13
N PRO A 147 5.58 4.77 6.99
CA PRO A 147 6.16 4.57 5.66
C PRO A 147 7.36 5.48 5.42
N ARG A 148 7.62 6.44 6.32
CA ARG A 148 8.80 7.32 6.25
C ARG A 148 10.10 6.54 6.39
N TRP A 149 10.04 5.34 6.97
CA TRP A 149 11.17 4.43 7.17
C TRP A 149 11.22 3.33 6.09
N SER A 150 10.39 3.43 5.04
CA SER A 150 10.47 2.50 3.90
C SER A 150 11.81 2.71 3.16
N SER A 151 12.52 1.61 2.92
CA SER A 151 13.82 1.55 2.24
C SER A 151 13.90 2.46 0.98
N PRO A 152 15.08 3.03 0.65
CA PRO A 152 15.33 3.78 -0.58
C PRO A 152 14.88 3.06 -1.86
N ARG A 153 14.89 1.72 -1.90
CA ARG A 153 14.41 0.93 -3.05
C ARG A 153 12.89 1.07 -3.25
N ALA A 154 12.10 1.15 -2.19
CA ALA A 154 10.65 1.39 -2.28
C ALA A 154 10.33 2.77 -2.89
N LYS A 155 11.18 3.78 -2.64
CA LYS A 155 11.09 5.09 -3.28
C LYS A 155 11.52 5.06 -4.74
N ARG A 156 12.56 4.27 -5.08
CA ARG A 156 13.05 4.10 -6.46
C ARG A 156 12.03 3.38 -7.34
N SER A 157 11.43 2.28 -6.86
CA SER A 157 10.36 1.55 -7.56
C SER A 157 9.16 2.45 -7.86
N LYS A 158 8.65 3.20 -6.88
CA LYS A 158 7.54 4.16 -7.09
C LYS A 158 7.87 5.25 -8.12
N ARG A 159 9.11 5.74 -8.15
CA ARG A 159 9.55 6.73 -9.16
C ARG A 159 9.59 6.10 -10.56
N THR A 160 10.07 4.88 -10.68
CA THR A 160 10.11 4.16 -11.96
C THR A 160 8.70 3.87 -12.48
N ILE A 161 7.80 3.36 -11.62
CA ILE A 161 6.39 3.13 -11.99
C ILE A 161 5.71 4.43 -12.42
N LYS A 162 5.94 5.54 -11.70
CA LYS A 162 5.41 6.85 -12.08
C LYS A 162 5.95 7.33 -13.44
N LYS A 163 7.24 7.06 -13.74
CA LYS A 163 7.83 7.37 -15.05
C LYS A 163 7.23 6.52 -16.18
N ILE A 164 7.06 5.21 -15.96
CA ILE A 164 6.46 4.30 -16.93
C ILE A 164 5.01 4.70 -17.21
N LYS A 165 4.22 4.98 -16.18
CA LYS A 165 2.81 5.41 -16.34
C LYS A 165 2.70 6.73 -17.11
N ARG A 166 3.63 7.67 -16.89
CA ARG A 166 3.73 8.91 -17.69
C ARG A 166 4.12 8.64 -19.14
N ALA A 167 5.09 7.77 -19.37
CA ALA A 167 5.50 7.39 -20.72
C ALA A 167 4.37 6.68 -21.48
N GLN A 168 3.58 5.83 -20.81
CA GLN A 168 2.39 5.20 -21.40
C GLN A 168 1.29 6.21 -21.71
N HIS A 169 1.02 7.16 -20.81
CA HIS A 169 0.06 8.25 -21.07
C HIS A 169 0.52 9.15 -22.23
N MET A 170 1.82 9.42 -22.36
CA MET A 170 2.33 10.19 -23.51
C MET A 170 2.24 9.40 -24.82
N LYS A 171 2.45 8.08 -24.80
CA LYS A 171 2.24 7.23 -25.98
C LYS A 171 0.77 7.19 -26.40
N SER A 172 -0.16 7.05 -25.45
CA SER A 172 -1.59 7.04 -25.78
C SER A 172 -2.03 8.39 -26.35
N VAL A 173 -1.57 9.51 -25.78
CA VAL A 173 -1.89 10.87 -26.28
C VAL A 173 -1.28 11.14 -27.66
N ALA A 174 -0.03 10.71 -27.89
CA ALA A 174 0.62 10.83 -29.20
C ALA A 174 -0.13 10.05 -30.29
N GLN A 175 -0.69 8.89 -29.92
CA GLN A 175 -1.49 8.07 -30.83
C GLN A 175 -2.82 8.75 -31.16
N THR A 176 -3.48 9.37 -30.17
CA THR A 176 -4.72 10.15 -30.40
C THR A 176 -4.49 11.36 -31.32
N THR A 177 -3.36 12.07 -31.19
CA THR A 177 -3.02 13.18 -32.10
C THR A 177 -2.63 12.74 -33.50
N THR A 178 -2.13 11.51 -33.66
CA THR A 178 -1.78 10.96 -34.99
C THR A 178 -3.06 10.57 -35.74
N ASP A 179 -4.05 10.03 -35.05
CA ASP A 179 -5.35 9.70 -35.64
C ASP A 179 -6.12 10.97 -36.05
N GLU A 180 -6.04 12.04 -35.26
CA GLU A 180 -6.67 13.34 -35.58
C GLU A 180 -6.05 14.03 -36.81
N GLN A 181 -4.71 13.92 -36.99
CA GLN A 181 -4.05 14.43 -38.20
C GLN A 181 -4.32 13.59 -39.45
N THR A 182 -4.60 12.29 -39.28
CA THR A 182 -4.96 11.40 -40.41
C THR A 182 -6.39 11.68 -40.89
N ILE A 183 -7.31 11.97 -39.97
CA ILE A 183 -8.69 12.37 -40.27
C ILE A 183 -8.76 13.80 -40.88
N ALA A 184 -7.92 14.72 -40.41
CA ALA A 184 -7.82 16.08 -40.96
C ALA A 184 -7.25 16.11 -42.40
N LYS A 185 -6.34 15.19 -42.75
CA LYS A 185 -5.81 15.05 -44.12
C LYS A 185 -6.80 14.39 -45.09
N GLN A 186 -7.68 13.51 -44.61
CA GLN A 186 -8.76 12.97 -45.44
C GLN A 186 -9.85 14.01 -45.73
N SER A 187 -10.12 14.93 -44.78
CA SER A 187 -11.18 15.94 -44.94
C SER A 187 -10.83 17.08 -45.91
N THR A 188 -9.55 17.31 -46.22
CA THR A 188 -9.12 18.29 -47.24
C THR A 188 -9.09 17.75 -48.66
N THR A 189 -9.35 16.45 -48.88
CA THR A 189 -9.31 15.84 -50.22
C THR A 189 -10.70 15.71 -50.87
N TYR A 190 -11.80 15.97 -50.13
CA TYR A 190 -13.18 15.83 -50.62
C TYR A 190 -13.90 17.15 -50.94
N THR A 191 -13.16 18.17 -51.39
CA THR A 191 -13.75 19.44 -51.87
C THR A 191 -13.15 19.87 -53.19
N HIS A 192 -13.07 18.97 -54.17
CA HIS A 192 -13.10 19.36 -55.58
C HIS A 192 -13.42 18.17 -56.46
N GLY A 193 -14.42 18.31 -57.33
CA GLY A 193 -14.63 17.39 -58.46
C GLY A 193 -15.95 16.62 -58.45
N SER A 194 -17.06 17.34 -58.39
CA SER A 194 -18.29 16.91 -59.06
C SER A 194 -18.04 16.89 -60.56
N THR A 195 -18.22 15.75 -61.23
CA THR A 195 -18.89 15.65 -62.54
C THR A 195 -19.16 14.20 -62.93
N ALA A 196 -20.33 14.02 -63.52
CA ALA A 196 -21.01 12.80 -63.93
C ALA A 196 -20.17 11.75 -64.68
N SER A 197 -20.52 10.48 -64.47
CA SER A 197 -20.76 9.57 -65.60
C SER A 197 -21.58 8.35 -65.15
N SER A 198 -22.61 8.08 -65.93
CA SER A 198 -23.55 6.97 -65.87
C SER A 198 -22.86 5.61 -65.94
N ASN A 199 -23.37 4.64 -65.15
CA ASN A 199 -23.79 3.32 -65.66
C ASN A 199 -24.38 2.47 -64.54
N CYS A 200 -25.68 2.20 -64.63
CA CYS A 200 -26.27 0.96 -64.14
C CYS A 200 -25.81 -0.16 -65.08
N PRO A 201 -25.56 -1.40 -64.60
CA PRO A 201 -26.72 -2.31 -64.50
C PRO A 201 -26.65 -3.43 -63.43
N LYS A 202 -27.86 -3.94 -63.17
CA LYS A 202 -28.27 -5.33 -62.90
C LYS A 202 -27.98 -5.98 -61.54
N SER A 203 -29.06 -5.99 -60.75
CA SER A 203 -29.65 -7.17 -60.09
C SER A 203 -29.11 -8.52 -60.57
N ASN A 204 -28.70 -9.34 -59.60
CA ASN A 204 -29.03 -10.76 -59.51
C ASN A 204 -29.18 -11.11 -58.03
N ASP A 205 -30.38 -11.60 -57.69
CA ASP A 205 -30.63 -12.42 -56.51
C ASP A 205 -29.67 -13.62 -56.51
N ASP A 206 -29.17 -14.01 -55.34
CA ASP A 206 -29.22 -15.42 -54.93
C ASP A 206 -28.93 -15.58 -53.43
N THR A 207 -30.01 -15.93 -52.75
CA THR A 207 -30.19 -16.75 -51.55
C THR A 207 -29.10 -17.81 -51.30
N THR A 208 -28.61 -17.89 -50.06
CA THR A 208 -28.38 -19.12 -49.25
C THR A 208 -27.71 -18.68 -47.94
N GLU A 209 -28.42 -18.59 -46.79
CA GLU A 209 -28.55 -19.66 -45.79
C GLU A 209 -27.33 -20.60 -45.76
N ILE A 210 -26.54 -20.62 -44.67
CA ILE A 210 -26.19 -21.83 -43.89
C ILE A 210 -25.77 -21.40 -42.47
N GLN A 211 -26.60 -21.84 -41.51
CA GLN A 211 -26.39 -21.96 -40.07
C GLN A 211 -25.46 -23.13 -39.70
N LEU A 212 -25.13 -23.23 -38.41
CA LEU A 212 -24.57 -24.38 -37.68
C LEU A 212 -23.03 -24.44 -37.62
N HIS A 213 -22.40 -24.64 -36.45
CA HIS A 213 -22.87 -25.29 -35.22
C HIS A 213 -22.18 -24.70 -33.97
#